data_AF-A0A9P7T146-F1
#
_entry.id   AF-A0A9P7T146-F1
#
_cell.length_a   1.000
_cell.length_b   1.000
_cell.length_c   1.000
_cell.angle_alpha   90.00
_cell.angle_beta   90.00
_cell.angle_gamma   90.00
#
_symmetry.space_group_name_H-M   'P 1'
#
loop_
_entity.id
_entity.type
_entity.pdbx_description
1 polymer ?
#
loop_
_entity_poly.entity_id
_entity_poly.type
_entity_poly.pdbx_seq_one_letter_code
_entity_poly.pdbx_strand_id
1 'polypeptide(L)'
;KHHLDLDLGCPELLREVWRVKPRLHVFGHCHCAYGKESVYFDDMQSAYERLMSRPRRGLVWDLVPNASWCDIFSVVVHGVHSVLWKWLMSGPGSNRGSLMVNAAQMYRNTGKVVSRAVVVDM
;
A
#
# COMPACT_ATOMS: atom_id res chain seq x y z
N LYS A 1 5.54 -3.31 4.91
CA LYS A 1 5.87 -1.87 4.98
C LYS A 1 4.97 -1.11 4.02
N HIS A 2 4.72 0.16 4.28
CA HIS A 2 4.07 1.12 3.37
C HIS A 2 2.53 1.11 3.35
N HIS A 3 1.88 0.30 4.20
CA HIS A 3 0.42 0.23 4.29
C HIS A 3 -0.03 0.47 5.71
N LEU A 4 -0.65 1.63 5.94
CA LEU A 4 -1.18 2.05 7.25
C LEU A 4 -0.21 1.81 8.43
N ASP A 5 1.09 1.99 8.20
CA ASP A 5 2.14 1.64 9.17
C ASP A 5 3.15 2.75 9.46
N LEU A 6 3.04 3.92 8.83
CA LEU A 6 4.01 5.03 8.90
C LEU A 6 5.46 4.58 8.66
N ASP A 7 5.68 3.64 7.75
CA ASP A 7 6.98 3.01 7.47
C ASP A 7 7.62 2.25 8.65
N LEU A 8 6.87 2.05 9.75
CA LEU A 8 7.28 1.22 10.89
C LEU A 8 6.98 -0.27 10.69
N GLY A 9 6.38 -0.64 9.55
CA GLY A 9 6.04 -2.03 9.27
C GLY A 9 7.26 -2.93 9.01
N CYS A 10 7.01 -4.23 8.95
CA CYS A 10 8.01 -5.24 8.64
C CYS A 10 8.08 -5.51 7.12
N PRO A 11 9.28 -5.58 6.51
CA PRO A 11 9.44 -5.93 5.09
C PRO A 11 9.22 -7.41 4.84
N GLU A 12 9.62 -8.29 5.75
CA GLU A 12 9.40 -9.73 5.64
C GLU A 12 7.89 -10.04 5.69
N LEU A 13 7.13 -9.36 6.54
CA LEU A 13 5.66 -9.49 6.56
C LEU A 13 5.03 -9.07 5.24
N LEU A 14 5.50 -7.98 4.62
CA LEU A 14 5.02 -7.55 3.31
C LEU A 14 5.31 -8.61 2.24
N ARG A 15 6.50 -9.22 2.27
CA ARG A 15 6.85 -10.33 1.37
C ARG A 15 5.90 -11.52 1.54
N GLU A 16 5.54 -11.85 2.77
CA GLU A 16 4.56 -12.90 3.05
C GLU A 16 3.15 -12.53 2.57
N VAL A 17 2.74 -11.26 2.70
CA VAL A 17 1.47 -10.76 2.14
C VAL A 17 1.45 -10.89 0.62
N TRP A 18 2.54 -10.58 -0.08
CA TRP A 18 2.67 -10.80 -1.53
C TRP A 18 2.68 -12.27 -1.94
N ARG A 19 3.18 -13.16 -1.07
CA ARG A 19 3.19 -14.61 -1.31
C ARG A 19 1.79 -15.21 -1.14
N VAL A 20 1.11 -14.88 -0.05
CA VAL A 20 -0.20 -15.45 0.32
C VAL A 20 -1.35 -14.77 -0.44
N LYS A 21 -1.23 -13.46 -0.71
CA LYS A 21 -2.24 -12.62 -1.35
C LYS A 21 -3.61 -12.72 -0.66
N PRO A 22 -3.69 -12.45 0.66
CA PRO A 22 -4.93 -12.59 1.40
C PRO A 22 -6.01 -11.63 0.89
N ARG A 23 -7.29 -12.00 1.03
CA ARG A 23 -8.42 -11.09 0.75
C ARG A 23 -8.57 -10.01 1.83
N LEU A 24 -8.16 -10.32 3.06
CA LEU A 24 -8.15 -9.41 4.21
C LEU A 24 -6.87 -9.62 5.01
N HIS A 25 -6.19 -8.53 5.34
CA HIS A 25 -5.05 -8.52 6.24
C HIS A 25 -5.28 -7.51 7.36
N VAL A 26 -5.45 -7.99 8.59
CA VAL A 26 -5.68 -7.15 9.77
C VAL A 26 -4.41 -7.09 10.62
N PHE A 27 -4.01 -5.88 11.01
CA PHE A 27 -2.85 -5.60 11.85
C PHE A 27 -3.12 -4.40 12.76
N GLY A 28 -2.22 -4.08 13.69
CA GLY A 28 -2.49 -3.07 14.72
C GLY A 28 -1.25 -2.47 15.37
N HIS A 29 -0.19 -2.23 14.61
CA HIS A 29 1.11 -1.79 15.17
C HIS A 29 1.22 -0.28 15.36
N CYS A 30 0.78 0.52 14.38
CA CYS A 30 0.94 1.97 14.40
C CYS A 30 -0.37 2.67 14.74
N HIS A 31 -0.47 3.22 15.95
CA HIS A 31 -1.69 3.90 16.43
C HIS A 31 -2.08 5.11 15.58
N CYS A 32 -1.10 5.81 15.02
CA CYS A 32 -1.31 7.01 14.22
C CYS A 32 -1.72 6.71 12.76
N ALA A 33 -1.79 5.44 12.38
CA ALA A 33 -2.17 5.02 11.03
C ALA A 33 -3.39 4.08 11.01
N TYR A 34 -4.31 4.24 11.98
CA TYR A 34 -5.60 3.54 11.98
C TYR A 34 -6.37 3.76 10.67
N GLY A 35 -6.97 2.70 10.12
CA GLY A 35 -7.80 2.80 8.92
C GLY A 35 -7.92 1.52 8.11
N LYS A 36 -8.43 1.66 6.88
CA LYS A 36 -8.49 0.60 5.87
C LYS A 36 -7.97 1.10 4.53
N GLU A 37 -7.28 0.24 3.80
CA GLU A 37 -6.66 0.52 2.51
C GLU A 37 -6.88 -0.67 1.57
N SER A 38 -7.24 -0.39 0.31
CA SER A 38 -7.38 -1.43 -0.71
C SER A 38 -6.08 -1.57 -1.48
N VAL A 39 -5.57 -2.80 -1.55
CA VAL A 39 -4.33 -3.15 -2.26
C VAL A 39 -4.64 -4.17 -3.34
N TYR A 40 -4.00 -4.05 -4.49
CA TYR A 40 -4.14 -5.01 -5.59
C TYR A 40 -2.77 -5.63 -5.86
N PHE A 41 -2.66 -6.96 -5.89
CA PHE A 41 -1.38 -7.62 -6.15
C PHE A 41 -1.05 -7.65 -7.64
N ASP A 42 -0.74 -6.47 -8.18
CA ASP A 42 -0.37 -6.21 -9.57
C ASP A 42 0.99 -5.51 -9.70
N ASP A 43 1.43 -5.30 -10.94
CA ASP A 43 2.75 -4.70 -11.21
C ASP A 43 2.81 -3.22 -10.82
N MET A 44 1.67 -2.52 -10.83
CA MET A 44 1.58 -1.12 -10.40
C MET A 44 1.86 -1.03 -8.89
N GLN A 45 1.19 -1.87 -8.10
CA GLN A 45 1.40 -1.95 -6.66
C GLN A 45 2.84 -2.35 -6.32
N SER A 46 3.41 -3.33 -7.04
CA SER A 46 4.81 -3.72 -6.87
C SER A 46 5.77 -2.56 -7.14
N ALA A 47 5.55 -1.80 -8.22
CA ALA A 47 6.35 -0.63 -8.56
C ALA A 47 6.17 0.50 -7.54
N TYR A 48 4.97 0.68 -7.02
CA TYR A 48 4.65 1.68 -6.00
C TYR A 48 5.37 1.39 -4.68
N GLU A 49 5.28 0.17 -4.18
CA GLU A 49 5.98 -0.24 -2.95
C GLU A 49 7.50 -0.18 -3.11
N ARG A 50 8.01 -0.55 -4.30
CA ARG A 50 9.44 -0.40 -4.62
C ARG A 50 9.86 1.07 -4.57
N LEU A 51 9.06 1.97 -5.12
CA LEU A 51 9.32 3.42 -5.06
C LEU A 51 9.32 3.93 -3.62
N MET A 52 8.36 3.50 -2.79
CA MET A 52 8.27 3.88 -1.37
C MET A 52 9.42 3.34 -0.52
N SER A 53 9.99 2.18 -0.89
CA SER A 53 11.15 1.61 -0.20
C SER A 53 12.45 2.40 -0.39
N ARG A 54 12.49 3.34 -1.33
CA ARG A 54 13.70 4.12 -1.63
C ARG A 54 13.92 5.23 -0.60
N PRO A 55 15.18 5.48 -0.20
CA PRO A 55 15.48 6.59 0.69
C PRO A 55 15.13 7.93 0.04
N ARG A 56 14.51 8.83 0.80
CA ARG A 56 14.26 10.22 0.38
C ARG A 56 15.60 10.93 0.19
N ARG A 57 15.85 11.46 -1.01
CA ARG A 57 17.12 12.15 -1.34
C ARG A 57 17.02 13.67 -1.21
N GLY A 58 15.80 14.19 -1.02
CA GLY A 58 15.52 15.61 -0.83
C GLY A 58 15.18 16.31 -2.13
N LEU A 59 14.46 17.43 -2.04
CA LEU A 59 13.85 18.14 -3.18
C LEU A 59 14.78 18.39 -4.36
N VAL A 60 16.02 18.82 -4.11
CA VAL A 60 16.98 19.16 -5.17
C VAL A 60 17.48 17.90 -5.89
N TRP A 61 17.74 16.83 -5.15
CA TRP A 61 18.25 15.56 -5.71
C TRP A 61 17.15 14.70 -6.35
N ASP A 62 15.89 14.92 -5.97
CA ASP A 62 14.75 14.26 -6.57
C ASP A 62 14.46 14.79 -8.00
N LEU A 63 14.85 16.04 -8.30
CA LEU A 63 14.78 16.62 -9.64
C LEU A 63 15.83 16.06 -10.62
N VAL A 64 16.93 15.50 -10.10
CA VAL A 64 17.99 14.92 -10.94
C VAL A 64 17.58 13.51 -11.37
N PRO A 65 17.63 13.20 -12.69
CA PRO A 65 17.35 11.85 -13.19
C PRO A 65 18.17 10.80 -12.44
N ASN A 66 17.47 9.87 -11.82
CA ASN A 66 18.07 8.81 -11.01
C ASN A 66 17.22 7.54 -11.10
N ALA A 67 17.67 6.45 -10.49
CA ALA A 67 16.97 5.17 -10.58
C ALA A 67 15.49 5.23 -10.12
N SER A 68 15.08 6.21 -9.30
CA SER A 68 13.70 6.37 -8.81
C SER A 68 12.77 6.85 -9.92
N TRP A 69 13.31 7.54 -10.93
CA TRP A 69 12.56 7.93 -12.12
C TRP A 69 12.06 6.71 -12.91
N CYS A 70 12.85 5.63 -12.97
CA CYS A 70 12.40 4.38 -13.60
C CYS A 70 11.20 3.78 -12.87
N ASP A 71 11.17 3.87 -11.54
CA ASP A 71 10.04 3.36 -10.74
C ASP A 71 8.82 4.26 -10.86
N ILE A 72 9.01 5.58 -10.82
CA ILE A 72 7.94 6.55 -11.08
C ILE A 72 7.31 6.29 -12.45
N PHE A 73 8.15 6.14 -13.49
CA PHE A 73 7.68 5.83 -14.83
C PHE A 73 6.95 4.49 -14.88
N SER A 74 7.48 3.45 -14.22
CA SER A 74 6.83 2.14 -14.13
C SER A 74 5.44 2.24 -13.48
N VAL A 75 5.31 2.96 -12.36
CA VAL A 75 4.03 3.19 -11.69
C VAL A 75 3.04 3.89 -12.62
N VAL A 76 3.48 4.94 -13.32
CA VAL A 76 2.63 5.68 -14.27
C VAL A 76 2.18 4.78 -15.42
N VAL A 77 3.10 4.05 -16.06
CA VAL A 77 2.79 3.18 -17.20
C VAL A 77 1.88 2.04 -16.79
N HIS A 78 2.20 1.32 -15.71
CA HIS A 78 1.35 0.22 -15.23
C HIS A 78 0.00 0.74 -14.75
N GLY A 79 -0.06 1.91 -14.10
CA GLY A 79 -1.31 2.55 -13.70
C GLY A 79 -2.21 2.90 -14.89
N VAL A 80 -1.65 3.58 -15.90
CA VAL A 80 -2.38 3.93 -17.13
C VAL A 80 -2.83 2.67 -17.88
N HIS A 81 -1.95 1.69 -18.04
CA HIS A 81 -2.28 0.41 -18.66
C HIS A 81 -3.41 -0.31 -17.92
N SER A 82 -3.35 -0.40 -16.58
CA SER A 82 -4.38 -1.04 -15.75
C SER A 82 -5.74 -0.35 -15.87
N VAL A 83 -5.78 0.98 -15.97
CA VAL A 83 -7.03 1.75 -16.16
C VAL A 83 -7.57 1.56 -17.58
N LEU A 84 -6.73 1.73 -18.60
CA LEU A 84 -7.12 1.58 -20.00
C LEU A 84 -7.61 0.18 -20.30
N TRP A 85 -6.94 -0.86 -19.80
CA TRP A 85 -7.34 -2.25 -20.00
C TRP A 85 -8.68 -2.56 -19.35
N LYS A 86 -8.93 -2.06 -18.12
CA LYS A 86 -10.22 -2.19 -17.45
C LYS A 86 -11.34 -1.49 -18.23
N TRP A 87 -11.09 -0.28 -18.72
CA TRP A 87 -12.06 0.51 -19.47
C TRP A 87 -12.35 -0.07 -20.85
N LEU A 88 -11.31 -0.46 -21.59
CA LEU A 88 -11.40 -0.88 -22.99
C LEU A 88 -11.88 -2.34 -23.14
N MET A 89 -11.42 -3.25 -22.28
CA MET A 89 -11.61 -4.69 -22.47
C MET A 89 -12.64 -5.30 -21.51
N SER A 90 -13.33 -4.50 -20.69
CA SER A 90 -14.12 -4.99 -19.54
C SER A 90 -13.40 -6.13 -18.81
N GLY A 91 -12.09 -5.97 -18.63
CA GLY A 91 -11.21 -7.05 -18.20
C GLY A 91 -11.69 -7.66 -16.87
N PRO A 92 -11.39 -8.95 -16.61
CA PRO A 92 -11.85 -9.62 -15.40
C PRO A 92 -11.49 -8.77 -14.18
N GLY A 93 -12.49 -8.53 -13.32
CA GLY A 93 -12.29 -7.82 -12.06
C GLY A 93 -11.07 -8.41 -11.37
N SER A 94 -10.15 -7.55 -10.92
CA SER A 94 -8.88 -8.00 -10.34
C SER A 94 -9.16 -8.93 -9.16
N ASN A 95 -9.09 -10.25 -9.40
CA ASN A 95 -9.32 -11.30 -8.40
C ASN A 95 -8.20 -11.41 -7.35
N ARG A 96 -7.37 -10.37 -7.26
CA ARG A 96 -6.22 -10.26 -6.35
C ARG A 96 -6.26 -8.98 -5.52
N GLY A 97 -7.47 -8.51 -5.20
CA GLY A 97 -7.66 -7.44 -4.23
C GLY A 97 -7.50 -7.95 -2.80
N SER A 98 -6.83 -7.16 -1.97
CA SER A 98 -6.72 -7.32 -0.52
C SER A 98 -7.24 -6.06 0.15
N LEU A 99 -7.99 -6.22 1.24
CA LEU A 99 -8.24 -5.13 2.17
C LEU A 99 -7.23 -5.20 3.32
N MET A 100 -6.42 -4.16 3.44
CA MET A 100 -5.48 -3.96 4.55
C MET A 100 -6.19 -3.16 5.63
N VAL A 101 -6.23 -3.64 6.87
CA VAL A 101 -6.91 -2.98 7.98
C VAL A 101 -5.96 -2.81 9.15
N ASN A 102 -5.63 -1.56 9.46
CA ASN A 102 -5.00 -1.21 10.71
C ASN A 102 -6.09 -0.96 11.77
N ALA A 103 -6.30 -1.95 12.62
CA ALA A 103 -7.30 -1.96 13.69
C ALA A 103 -6.83 -1.28 14.98
N ALA A 104 -5.79 -0.44 14.94
CA ALA A 104 -5.28 0.23 16.13
C ALA A 104 -6.36 1.04 16.87
N GLN A 105 -6.50 0.79 18.18
CA GLN A 105 -7.59 1.33 18.98
C GLN A 105 -7.24 2.60 19.76
N MET A 106 -5.95 2.85 19.97
CA MET A 106 -5.46 3.88 20.89
C MET A 106 -5.18 5.21 20.16
N TYR A 107 -5.49 6.34 20.80
CA TYR A 107 -5.08 7.65 20.30
C TYR A 107 -3.62 7.91 20.64
N ARG A 108 -2.75 7.81 19.63
CA ARG A 108 -1.31 8.11 19.75
C ARG A 108 -0.69 7.39 20.96
N ASN A 109 -0.12 8.13 21.90
CA ASN A 109 0.50 7.68 23.16
C ASN A 109 -0.32 8.10 24.39
N THR A 110 -1.57 8.51 24.23
CA THR A 110 -2.38 9.06 25.34
C THR A 110 -2.96 8.01 26.29
N GLY A 111 -2.84 6.72 25.96
CA GLY A 111 -3.47 5.63 26.70
C GLY A 111 -4.99 5.52 26.53
N LYS A 112 -5.61 6.44 25.78
CA LYS A 112 -7.07 6.44 25.54
C LYS A 112 -7.42 5.62 24.31
N VAL A 113 -8.35 4.68 24.48
CA VAL A 113 -8.99 3.96 23.39
C VAL A 113 -10.06 4.87 22.77
N VAL A 114 -9.93 5.19 21.48
CA VAL A 114 -10.83 6.11 20.78
C VAL A 114 -11.33 5.58 19.44
N SER A 115 -10.61 4.65 18.82
CA SER A 115 -10.98 4.18 17.49
C SER A 115 -12.26 3.34 17.57
N ARG A 116 -13.10 3.46 16.54
CA ARG A 116 -14.30 2.63 16.40
C ARG A 116 -13.94 1.28 15.79
N ALA A 117 -14.90 0.35 15.77
CA ALA A 117 -14.76 -0.87 15.00
C ALA A 117 -14.65 -0.55 13.50
N VAL A 118 -13.68 -1.16 12.81
CA VAL A 118 -13.63 -1.14 11.34
C VAL A 118 -14.54 -2.24 10.84
N VAL A 119 -15.66 -1.87 10.24
CA VAL A 119 -16.57 -2.81 9.59
C VAL A 119 -16.07 -3.08 8.17
N VAL A 120 -15.97 -4.36 7.84
CA VAL A 120 -15.53 -4.82 6.53
C VAL A 120 -16.60 -5.74 5.95
N ASP A 121 -17.10 -5.39 4.78
CA ASP A 121 -17.97 -6.24 3.96
C ASP A 121 -17.09 -6.98 2.93
N MET A 122 -17.13 -8.32 2.91
CA MET A 122 -16.28 -9.18 2.07
C MET A 122 -17.06 -10.17 1.23
#